data_AF-A0A940IFQ9-F1
#
_entry.id   AF-A0A940IFQ9-F1
#
_cell.length_a   1.000
_cell.length_b   1.000
_cell.length_c   1.000
_cell.angle_alpha   90.00
_cell.angle_beta   90.00
_cell.angle_gamma   90.00
#
_symmetry.space_group_name_H-M   'P 1'
#
loop_
_entity.id
_entity.type
_entity.pdbx_description
1 polymer ?
#
loop_
_entity_poly.entity_id
_entity_poly.type
_entity_poly.pdbx_seq_one_letter_code
_entity_poly.pdbx_strand_id
1 'polypeptide(L)' 'MKKIFLFAAALFAFAACEETPVDNTPEGDKISIAPEKKTFSPQGGSQQVVVTSTGDWTLTAEDAGDWISADLTS' A
#
# COMPACT_ATOMS: atom_id res chain seq x y z
N MET A 1 -20.95 -57.78 26.05
CA MET A 1 -21.18 -56.51 26.78
C MET A 1 -19.90 -55.68 26.72
N LYS A 2 -19.87 -54.68 25.82
CA LYS A 2 -18.71 -53.81 25.54
C LYS A 2 -18.51 -52.86 26.72
N LYS A 3 -17.38 -52.99 27.42
CA LYS A 3 -16.99 -52.11 28.52
C LYS A 3 -16.31 -50.88 27.93
N ILE A 4 -16.94 -49.74 28.13
CA ILE A 4 -16.47 -48.42 27.70
C ILE A 4 -15.27 -48.06 28.58
N PHE A 5 -14.08 -47.99 27.98
CA PHE A 5 -12.92 -47.33 28.59
C PHE A 5 -12.78 -45.95 27.95
N LEU A 6 -12.88 -44.96 28.83
CA LEU A 6 -12.81 -43.54 28.59
C LEU A 6 -11.36 -43.05 28.68
N PHE A 7 -11.04 -42.09 27.81
CA PHE A 7 -10.09 -40.97 27.98
C PHE A 7 -8.57 -41.19 27.86
N ALA A 8 -7.95 -40.09 27.40
CA ALA A 8 -6.52 -39.78 27.23
C ALA A 8 -5.85 -40.43 25.99
N ALA A 9 -5.24 -39.71 25.04
CA ALA A 9 -4.75 -38.35 25.03
C ALA A 9 -4.81 -37.83 23.57
N ALA A 10 -5.83 -37.04 23.25
CA ALA A 10 -5.87 -36.21 22.05
C ALA A 10 -5.66 -34.75 22.48
N LEU A 11 -4.53 -34.47 23.15
CA LEU A 11 -4.16 -33.12 23.57
C LEU A 11 -2.64 -32.93 23.49
N PHE A 12 -2.07 -33.18 22.30
CA PHE A 12 -0.73 -32.68 21.93
C PHE A 12 -0.75 -32.06 20.52
N ALA A 13 -1.89 -31.47 20.12
CA ALA A 13 -2.07 -30.89 18.79
C ALA A 13 -1.98 -29.35 18.72
N PHE A 14 -1.58 -28.65 19.79
CA PHE A 14 -1.52 -27.18 19.79
C PHE A 14 -0.35 -26.61 20.61
N ALA A 15 0.86 -27.10 20.40
CA ALA A 15 2.09 -26.42 20.87
C ALA A 15 3.00 -26.03 19.69
N ALA A 16 2.42 -25.81 18.51
CA ALA A 16 3.08 -25.26 17.34
C ALA A 16 2.24 -24.12 16.75
N CYS A 17 1.81 -23.19 17.60
CA CYS A 17 1.76 -21.80 17.16
C CYS A 17 3.17 -21.28 17.38
N GLU A 18 4.03 -21.43 16.37
CA GLU A 18 5.19 -20.56 16.26
C GLU A 18 4.60 -19.17 16.00
N GLU A 19 4.45 -18.39 17.06
CA GLU A 19 4.13 -16.98 16.96
C GLU A 19 5.39 -16.32 16.39
N THR A 20 5.52 -16.36 15.07
CA THR A 20 6.42 -15.45 14.38
C THR A 20 6.08 -14.06 14.88
N PRO A 21 7.04 -13.27 15.40
CA PRO A 21 6.74 -11.91 15.82
C PRO A 21 6.17 -11.19 14.62
N VAL A 22 4.86 -11.01 14.63
CA VAL A 22 4.16 -10.21 13.64
C VAL A 22 4.73 -8.82 13.85
N ASP A 23 5.50 -8.36 12.88
CA ASP A 23 6.01 -7.00 12.88
C ASP A 23 4.78 -6.09 12.77
N ASN A 24 4.30 -5.63 13.92
CA ASN A 24 3.17 -4.73 14.04
C ASN A 24 3.62 -3.28 13.81
N THR A 25 4.80 -3.06 13.23
CA THR A 25 5.19 -1.74 12.73
C THR A 25 4.17 -1.36 11.64
N PRO A 26 3.42 -0.26 11.83
CA PRO A 26 2.54 0.23 10.78
C PRO A 26 3.37 0.43 9.53
N GLU A 27 3.06 -0.33 8.47
CA GLU A 27 3.71 -0.14 7.18
C GLU A 27 3.33 1.27 6.74
N GLY A 28 4.30 2.19 6.76
CA GLY A 28 4.04 3.59 6.45
C GLY A 28 3.50 3.76 5.03
N ASP A 29 2.74 4.83 4.80
CA ASP A 29 2.20 5.14 3.48
C ASP A 29 3.32 5.25 2.43
N LYS A 30 3.09 4.65 1.27
CA LYS A 30 4.02 4.63 0.13
C LYS A 30 3.41 5.39 -1.04
N ILE A 31 4.21 6.23 -1.68
CA ILE A 31 3.84 6.95 -2.90
C ILE A 31 4.86 6.70 -4.01
N SER A 32 4.39 6.49 -5.23
CA SER A 32 5.20 6.33 -6.43
C SER A 32 4.62 7.16 -7.57
N ILE A 33 5.49 7.83 -8.32
CA ILE A 33 5.12 8.77 -9.38
C ILE A 33 5.82 8.37 -10.67
N ALA A 34 5.08 8.22 -11.76
CA ALA A 34 5.63 7.84 -13.06
C ALA A 34 5.00 8.65 -14.22
N PRO A 35 5.81 9.33 -15.07
CA PRO A 35 7.25 9.55 -14.91
C PRO A 35 7.56 10.69 -13.93
N GLU A 36 8.73 10.66 -13.31
CA GLU A 36 9.20 11.70 -12.39
C GLU A 36 9.53 13.03 -13.09
N LYS A 37 9.79 12.98 -14.40
CA LYS A 37 10.15 14.15 -15.20
C LYS A 37 9.45 14.11 -16.55
N LYS A 38 9.05 15.28 -17.01
CA LYS A 38 8.48 15.52 -18.34
C LYS A 38 9.10 16.77 -18.93
N THR A 39 9.12 16.82 -20.25
CA THR A 39 9.47 18.01 -21.02
C THR A 39 8.26 18.40 -21.86
N PHE A 40 8.08 19.71 -22.01
CA PHE A 40 7.03 20.28 -22.85
C PHE A 40 7.68 20.93 -24.07
N SER A 41 7.00 20.84 -25.22
CA SER A 41 7.38 21.60 -26.40
C SER A 41 7.01 23.08 -26.24
N PRO A 42 7.57 24.00 -27.04
CA PRO A 42 7.19 25.41 -27.02
C PRO A 42 5.70 25.67 -27.29
N GLN A 43 5.01 24.73 -27.94
CA GLN A 43 3.57 24.81 -28.20
C GLN A 43 2.72 24.50 -26.95
N GLY A 44 3.35 24.05 -25.85
CA GLY A 44 2.67 23.63 -24.63
C GLY A 44 1.92 22.31 -24.82
N GLY A 45 0.80 22.18 -24.10
CA GLY A 45 -0.08 21.01 -24.11
C GLY A 45 -0.17 20.34 -22.74
N SER A 46 -0.86 19.20 -22.69
CA SER A 46 -1.06 18.41 -21.48
C SER A 46 -0.17 17.17 -21.46
N GLN A 47 0.31 16.78 -20.29
CA GLN A 47 1.04 15.54 -20.06
C GLN A 47 0.38 14.78 -18.92
N GLN A 48 0.38 13.45 -19.01
CA GLN A 48 -0.12 12.58 -17.96
C GLN A 48 1.03 12.10 -17.06
N VAL A 49 0.76 12.09 -15.77
CA VAL A 49 1.60 11.48 -14.72
C VAL A 49 0.70 10.55 -13.92
N VAL A 50 1.19 9.36 -13.62
CA VAL A 50 0.49 8.37 -12.81
C VAL A 50 1.05 8.43 -11.39
N VAL A 51 0.15 8.57 -10.42
CA VAL A 51 0.47 8.51 -8.99
C VAL A 51 -0.15 7.23 -8.42
N THR A 52 0.66 6.40 -7.79
CA THR A 52 0.20 5.24 -7.02
C THR A 52 0.52 5.49 -5.56
N SER A 53 -0.50 5.49 -4.71
CA SER A 53 -0.36 5.73 -3.26
C SER A 53 -1.09 4.64 -2.47
N THR A 54 -0.53 4.23 -1.34
CA THR A 54 -1.23 3.37 -0.38
C THR A 54 -2.06 4.16 0.64
N GLY A 55 -1.83 5.48 0.72
CA GLY A 55 -2.55 6.41 1.59
C GLY A 55 -3.11 7.61 0.83
N ASP A 56 -3.71 8.55 1.57
CA ASP A 56 -4.24 9.79 1.01
C ASP A 56 -3.11 10.70 0.50
N TRP A 57 -3.41 11.45 -0.55
CA TRP A 57 -2.44 12.36 -1.17
C TRP A 57 -3.11 13.60 -1.77
N THR A 58 -2.32 14.65 -1.95
CA THR A 58 -2.76 15.91 -2.55
C THR A 58 -1.81 16.32 -3.68
N LEU A 59 -2.33 17.14 -4.60
CA LEU A 59 -1.56 17.72 -5.70
C LEU A 59 -1.55 19.23 -5.54
N THR A 60 -0.36 19.83 -5.49
CA THR A 60 -0.16 21.27 -5.46
C THR A 60 0.85 21.66 -6.55
N ALA A 61 0.56 22.75 -7.27
CA ALA A 61 1.49 23.35 -8.22
C ALA A 61 2.25 24.50 -7.54
N GLU A 62 3.01 24.17 -6.49
CA GLU A 62 3.84 25.15 -5.78
C GLU A 62 5.00 25.61 -6.66
N ASP A 63 5.33 26.89 -6.61
CA ASP A 63 6.37 27.55 -7.43
C ASP A 63 6.20 27.41 -8.96
N ALA A 64 5.04 26.94 -9.41
CA ALA A 64 4.65 26.99 -10.81
C ALA A 64 4.26 28.43 -11.17
N GLY A 65 4.83 28.98 -12.25
CA GLY A 65 4.32 30.25 -12.80
C GLY A 65 2.90 30.08 -13.35
N ASP A 66 2.19 31.18 -13.57
CA ASP A 66 0.78 31.23 -14.02
C ASP A 66 0.46 30.48 -15.35
N TRP A 67 1.47 29.91 -16.00
CA TRP A 67 1.39 29.18 -17.27
C TRP A 67 1.32 27.66 -17.11
N ILE A 68 1.44 27.13 -15.89
CA ILE A 68 1.28 25.70 -15.57
C ILE A 68 0.06 25.54 -14.66
N SER A 69 -0.81 24.58 -14.99
CA SER A 69 -1.84 24.06 -14.09
C SER A 69 -1.61 22.57 -13.82
N ALA A 70 -2.11 22.09 -12.69
CA ALA A 70 -2.09 20.69 -12.33
C ALA A 70 -3.52 20.27 -11.94
N ASP A 71 -4.02 19.25 -12.61
CA ASP A 71 -5.39 18.78 -12.45
C ASP A 71 -5.39 17.29 -12.08
N LEU A 72 -6.16 16.95 -11.05
CA LEU A 72 -6.43 15.58 -10.66
C LEU A 72 -7.44 14.97 -11.64
N THR A 73 -7.05 13.85 -12.25
CA THR A 73 -7.94 13.05 -13.10
C THR A 73 -7.98 11.63 -12.54
N SER A 74 -9.19 11.07 -12.40
CA SER A 74 -9.46 9.74 -11.83
C SER A 74 -9.79 8.73 -12.92
#